data_AF-A0A3D0JYZ7-F1
#
_entry.id   AF-A0A3D0JYZ7-F1
#
_cell.length_a   1.000
_cell.length_b   1.000
_cell.length_c   1.000
_cell.angle_alpha   90.00
_cell.angle_beta   90.00
_cell.angle_gamma   90.00
#
_symmetry.space_group_name_H-M   'P 1'
#
loop_
_entity.id
_entity.type
_entity.pdbx_description
1 polymer ?
#
loop_
_entity_poly.entity_id
_entity_poly.type
_entity_poly.pdbx_seq_one_letter_code
_entity_poly.pdbx_strand_id
1 'polypeptide(L)'
;MIAPHDIQTEPDLGSCLRMRRQAEALLNRLMKNRIRTEQYHTDQGTTDPMRSVTGHSAIDNAIDHTREILRNLDRVLQSEPKNKFETDCGGLSRLRERV
;
A
#
# COMPACT_ATOMS: atom_id res chain seq x y z
N MET A 1 7.42 36.36 7.81
CA MET A 1 7.62 35.46 6.64
C MET A 1 8.29 34.20 7.16
N ILE A 2 7.56 33.10 7.25
CA ILE A 2 8.08 31.81 7.74
C ILE A 2 8.42 31.00 6.49
N ALA A 3 9.68 30.56 6.39
CA ALA A 3 10.16 29.74 5.28
C ALA A 3 9.38 28.41 5.22
N PRO A 4 8.92 27.96 4.05
CA PRO A 4 8.37 26.63 3.89
C PRO A 4 9.55 25.66 3.81
N HIS A 5 10.11 25.28 4.96
CA HIS A 5 10.97 24.10 4.99
C HIS A 5 10.08 22.86 4.78
N ASP A 6 10.04 22.44 3.52
CA ASP A 6 10.20 21.06 3.11
C ASP A 6 9.76 20.03 4.16
N ILE A 7 8.45 19.77 4.19
CA ILE A 7 7.93 18.50 4.70
C ILE A 7 8.24 17.46 3.62
N GLN A 8 9.53 17.16 3.43
CA GLN A 8 9.94 15.90 2.83
C GLN A 8 9.75 14.83 3.91
N THR A 9 8.51 14.45 4.17
CA THR A 9 8.22 13.09 4.65
C THR A 9 8.49 12.17 3.48
N GLU A 10 9.76 11.90 3.22
CA GLU A 10 10.18 10.73 2.45
C GLU A 10 9.41 9.55 3.07
N PRO A 11 8.58 8.83 2.29
CA PRO A 11 7.86 7.70 2.83
C PRO A 11 8.89 6.69 3.33
N ASP A 12 8.98 6.53 4.66
CA ASP A 12 9.85 5.50 5.23
C ASP A 12 9.41 4.15 4.66
N LEU A 13 10.32 3.47 3.95
CA LEU A 13 10.07 2.16 3.34
C LEU A 13 9.48 1.18 4.36
N GLY A 14 9.90 1.27 5.63
CA GLY A 14 9.34 0.51 6.75
C GLY A 14 7.85 0.78 6.99
N SER A 15 7.44 2.04 6.92
CA SER A 15 6.04 2.46 7.02
C SER A 15 5.17 1.97 5.85
N CYS A 16 5.69 2.02 4.61
CA CYS A 16 5.00 1.50 3.42
C CYS A 16 4.80 -0.01 3.49
N LEU A 17 5.80 -0.77 3.92
CA LEU A 17 5.69 -2.22 4.12
C LEU A 17 4.67 -2.58 5.21
N ARG A 18 4.62 -1.81 6.31
CA ARG A 18 3.60 -1.99 7.36
C ARG A 18 2.20 -1.71 6.84
N MET A 19 2.01 -0.61 6.11
CA MET A 19 0.72 -0.26 5.50
C MET A 19 0.27 -1.34 4.51
N ARG A 20 1.19 -1.88 3.71
CA ARG A 20 0.89 -3.00 2.81
C ARG A 20 0.38 -4.23 3.56
N ARG A 21 1.07 -4.67 4.61
CA ARG A 21 0.62 -5.81 5.43
C ARG A 21 -0.75 -5.57 6.07
N GLN A 22 -1.01 -4.34 6.51
CA GLN A 22 -2.31 -3.97 7.07
C GLN A 22 -3.42 -3.99 6.01
N ALA A 23 -3.15 -3.47 4.82
CA ALA A 23 -4.08 -3.50 3.70
C ALA A 23 -4.35 -4.95 3.21
N GLU A 24 -3.33 -5.81 3.17
CA GLU A 24 -3.50 -7.25 2.87
C GLU A 24 -4.36 -7.95 3.94
N ALA A 25 -4.14 -7.64 5.22
CA ALA A 25 -4.95 -8.18 6.31
C ALA A 25 -6.41 -7.69 6.24
N LEU A 26 -6.64 -6.42 5.88
CA LEU A 26 -7.96 -5.85 5.68
C LEU A 26 -8.67 -6.51 4.51
N LEU A 27 -7.99 -6.68 3.36
CA LEU A 27 -8.53 -7.34 2.18
C LEU A 27 -9.01 -8.76 2.51
N ASN A 28 -8.19 -9.53 3.23
CA ASN A 28 -8.55 -10.88 3.66
C ASN A 28 -9.79 -10.90 4.57
N ARG A 29 -9.92 -9.92 5.47
CA ARG A 29 -11.11 -9.78 6.32
C ARG A 29 -12.36 -9.42 5.51
N LEU A 30 -12.24 -8.48 4.57
CA LEU A 30 -13.35 -8.09 3.70
C LEU A 30 -13.82 -9.26 2.82
N MET A 31 -12.91 -10.04 2.26
CA MET A 31 -13.25 -11.24 1.49
C MET A 31 -13.98 -12.30 2.34
N LYS A 32 -13.51 -12.54 3.57
CA LYS A 32 -14.20 -13.46 4.50
C LYS A 32 -15.58 -12.95 4.89
N ASN A 33 -15.71 -11.65 5.15
CA ASN A 33 -16.99 -11.04 5.48
C ASN A 33 -17.95 -11.11 4.30
N ARG A 34 -17.48 -10.87 3.07
CA ARG A 34 -18.29 -11.01 1.85
C ARG A 34 -18.95 -12.39 1.77
N ILE A 35 -18.17 -13.46 1.94
CA ILE A 35 -18.68 -14.83 1.90
C ILE A 35 -19.75 -15.05 2.98
N ARG A 36 -19.49 -14.58 4.21
CA ARG A 36 -20.45 -14.69 5.31
C ARG A 36 -21.74 -13.92 5.06
N THR A 37 -21.65 -12.71 4.50
CA THR A 37 -22.84 -11.93 4.17
C THR A 37 -23.62 -12.53 3.00
N GLU A 38 -22.94 -13.09 2.00
CA GLU A 38 -23.60 -13.80 0.89
C GLU A 38 -24.31 -15.05 1.39
N GLN A 39 -23.69 -15.82 2.30
CA GLN A 39 -24.32 -16.96 2.98
C GLN A 39 -25.54 -16.50 3.79
N TYR A 40 -25.39 -15.47 4.63
CA TYR A 40 -26.50 -14.94 5.42
C TYR A 40 -27.69 -14.49 4.56
N HIS A 41 -27.43 -13.79 3.46
CA HIS A 41 -28.48 -13.38 2.53
C HIS A 41 -29.14 -14.57 1.84
N THR A 42 -28.36 -15.59 1.47
CA THR A 42 -28.89 -16.84 0.90
C THR A 42 -29.78 -17.58 1.90
N ASP A 43 -29.31 -17.73 3.15
CA ASP A 43 -30.01 -18.45 4.22
C ASP A 43 -31.31 -17.76 4.64
N GLN A 44 -31.33 -16.42 4.64
CA GLN A 44 -32.52 -15.63 4.96
C GLN A 44 -33.43 -15.35 3.76
N GLY A 45 -33.03 -15.76 2.54
CA GLY A 45 -33.75 -15.41 1.32
C GLY A 45 -33.83 -13.89 1.07
N THR A 46 -32.90 -13.12 1.62
CA THR A 46 -32.83 -11.66 1.46
C THR A 46 -31.77 -11.29 0.45
N THR A 47 -31.90 -10.12 -0.19
CA THR A 47 -30.88 -9.59 -1.11
C THR A 47 -30.32 -8.31 -0.53
N ASP A 48 -29.01 -8.07 -0.72
CA ASP A 48 -28.39 -6.80 -0.34
C ASP A 48 -29.05 -5.63 -1.10
N PRO A 49 -29.65 -4.66 -0.40
CA PRO A 49 -30.34 -3.52 -1.02
C PRO A 49 -29.42 -2.60 -1.83
N MET A 50 -28.13 -2.53 -1.50
CA MET A 50 -27.16 -1.78 -2.32
C MET A 50 -26.87 -2.53 -3.62
N ARG A 51 -26.72 -3.85 -3.53
CA ARG A 51 -26.45 -4.72 -4.68
C ARG A 51 -27.64 -4.76 -5.64
N SER A 52 -28.87 -4.69 -5.14
CA SER A 52 -30.07 -4.68 -6.00
C SER A 52 -30.17 -3.42 -6.86
N VAL A 53 -29.67 -2.29 -6.38
CA VAL A 53 -29.73 -1.00 -7.10
C VAL A 53 -28.49 -0.75 -7.95
N THR A 54 -27.30 -1.10 -7.45
CA THR A 54 -26.01 -0.73 -8.08
C THR A 54 -25.25 -1.91 -8.69
N GLY A 55 -25.73 -3.14 -8.49
CA GLY A 55 -25.04 -4.37 -8.87
C GLY A 55 -23.87 -4.75 -7.96
N HIS A 56 -23.47 -3.88 -7.03
CA HIS A 56 -22.31 -4.06 -6.16
C HIS A 56 -22.71 -3.93 -4.69
N SER A 57 -22.18 -4.80 -3.83
CA SER A 57 -22.33 -4.62 -2.39
C SER A 57 -21.37 -3.53 -1.89
N ALA A 58 -21.67 -2.96 -0.72
CA ALA A 58 -20.74 -2.06 -0.05
C ALA A 58 -19.38 -2.75 0.23
N ILE A 59 -19.38 -4.07 0.44
CA ILE A 59 -18.17 -4.87 0.66
C ILE A 59 -17.37 -5.01 -0.64
N ASP A 60 -18.02 -5.16 -1.79
CA ASP A 60 -17.34 -5.22 -3.09
C ASP A 60 -16.59 -3.91 -3.38
N ASN A 61 -17.25 -2.77 -3.15
CA ASN A 61 -16.60 -1.46 -3.29
C ASN A 61 -15.40 -1.32 -2.34
N ALA A 62 -15.55 -1.75 -1.08
CA ALA A 62 -14.45 -1.72 -0.11
C ALA A 62 -13.27 -2.62 -0.53
N ILE A 63 -13.55 -3.79 -1.11
CA ILE A 63 -12.54 -4.71 -1.63
C ILE A 63 -11.76 -4.05 -2.77
N ASP A 64 -12.46 -3.42 -3.72
CA ASP A 64 -11.82 -2.82 -4.89
C ASP A 64 -10.97 -1.61 -4.52
N HIS A 65 -11.43 -0.75 -3.60
CA HIS A 65 -10.60 0.33 -3.06
C HIS A 65 -9.38 -0.21 -2.31
N THR A 66 -9.53 -1.29 -1.53
CA THR A 66 -8.39 -1.88 -0.81
C THR A 66 -7.35 -2.46 -1.79
N ARG A 67 -7.80 -3.06 -2.90
CA ARG A 67 -6.91 -3.53 -3.98
C ARG A 67 -6.20 -2.38 -4.68
N GLU A 68 -6.88 -1.26 -4.89
CA GLU A 68 -6.28 -0.05 -5.46
C GLU A 68 -5.19 0.51 -4.55
N ILE A 69 -5.44 0.57 -3.24
CA ILE A 69 -4.44 0.98 -2.24
C ILE A 69 -3.21 0.06 -2.30
N LEU A 70 -3.40 -1.26 -2.38
CA LEU A 70 -2.28 -2.21 -2.52
C LEU A 70 -1.48 -1.97 -3.81
N ARG A 71 -2.15 -1.76 -4.94
CA ARG A 71 -1.47 -1.44 -6.22
C ARG A 71 -0.67 -0.15 -6.13
N ASN A 72 -1.21 0.87 -5.47
CA ASN A 72 -0.52 2.15 -5.29
C ASN A 72 0.69 1.99 -4.35
N LEU A 73 0.55 1.25 -3.26
CA LEU A 73 1.67 0.93 -2.36
C LEU A 73 2.76 0.13 -3.08
N ASP A 74 2.39 -0.87 -3.87
CA ASP A 74 3.35 -1.66 -4.65
C ASP A 74 4.07 -0.82 -5.70
N ARG A 75 3.38 0.14 -6.34
CA ARG A 75 4.02 1.10 -7.25
C ARG A 75 5.05 1.97 -6.53
N VAL A 76 4.71 2.49 -5.34
CA VAL A 76 5.64 3.29 -4.54
C VAL A 76 6.87 2.46 -4.15
N LEU A 77 6.66 1.24 -3.65
CA LEU A 77 7.74 0.31 -3.30
C LEU A 77 8.63 -0.07 -4.48
N GLN A 78 8.08 -0.14 -5.70
CA GLN A 78 8.85 -0.42 -6.93
C GLN A 78 9.54 0.82 -7.50
N SER A 79 9.00 2.01 -7.22
CA SER A 79 9.54 3.29 -7.70
C SER A 79 10.72 3.80 -6.87
N GLU A 80 10.94 3.28 -5.66
CA GLU A 80 12.17 3.55 -4.92
C GLU A 80 13.36 2.91 -5.66
N PRO A 81 14.26 3.72 -6.25
CA PRO A 81 15.40 3.17 -6.94
C PRO A 81 16.28 2.44 -5.92
N LYS A 82 16.64 1.20 -6.23
CA LYS A 82 17.72 0.45 -5.57
C LYS A 82 19.10 1.10 -5.78
N ASN A 83 19.24 2.41 -5.61
CA ASN A 83 20.49 3.13 -5.84
C ASN A 83 20.68 4.23 -4.80
N LYS A 84 21.51 3.93 -3.80
CA LYS A 84 22.67 4.74 -3.37
C LYS A 84 23.41 4.02 -2.23
N PHE A 85 23.88 2.81 -2.52
CA PHE A 85 25.07 2.24 -1.86
C PHE A 85 26.24 2.25 -2.85
N GLU A 86 26.33 3.29 -3.69
CA GLU A 86 27.64 3.70 -4.20
C GLU A 86 28.32 4.46 -3.07
N THR A 87 28.93 3.68 -2.16
CA THR A 87 30.02 4.20 -1.34
C THR A 87 31.11 4.59 -2.33
N ASP A 88 31.13 5.86 -2.71
CA ASP A 88 32.21 6.45 -3.49
C ASP A 88 33.46 6.45 -2.59
N CYS A 89 34.09 5.28 -2.46
CA CYS A 89 35.42 5.11 -1.91
C CYS A 89 36.50 5.61 -2.90
N GLY A 90 36.20 6.62 -3.72
CA GLY A 90 37.15 7.34 -4.57
C GLY A 90 38.08 8.29 -3.80
N GLY A 91 37.97 8.39 -2.47
CA GLY A 91 38.71 9.35 -1.65
C GLY A 91 40.10 8.95 -1.17
N LEU A 92 40.56 7.70 -1.32
CA LEU A 92 41.84 7.25 -0.73
C LEU A 92 42.95 6.94 -1.74
N SER A 93 42.70 7.00 -3.05
CA SER A 93 43.73 6.69 -4.06
C SER A 93 44.76 7.81 -4.30
N ARG A 94 44.71 8.94 -3.55
CA ARG A 94 45.62 10.09 -3.74
C ARG A 94 46.73 10.24 -2.70
N LEU A 95 46.92 9.29 -1.79
CA LEU A 95 47.92 9.39 -0.70
C LEU A 95 49.15 8.47 -0.86
N ARG A 96 49.40 7.91 -2.04
CA ARG A 96 50.54 7.01 -2.27
C ARG A 96 51.44 7.42 -3.45
N GLU A 97 51.63 8.72 -3.65
CA GLU A 97 52.61 9.21 -4.65
C GLU A 97 53.52 10.34 -4.14
N ARG A 98 53.66 10.50 -2.82
CA ARG A 98 54.77 11.27 -2.23
C ARG A 98 55.16 10.70 -0.87
N VAL A 99 56.07 9.72 -0.87
CA VAL A 99 57.36 9.74 -0.16
C VAL A 99 58.28 8.75 -0.89
#